data_AF-A0A1F3XYE3-F1
#
_entry.id   AF-A0A1F3XYE3-F1
#
_cell.length_a   1.000
_cell.length_b   1.000
_cell.length_c   1.000
_cell.angle_alpha   90.00
_cell.angle_beta   90.00
_cell.angle_gamma   90.00
#
_symmetry.space_group_name_H-M   'P 1'
#
loop_
_entity.id
_entity.type
_entity.pdbx_description
1 polymer ?
#
loop_
_entity_poly.entity_id
_entity_poly.type
_entity_poly.pdbx_seq_one_letter_code
_entity_poly.pdbx_strand_id
1 'polypeptide(L)'
;MMNYRAFTIFFMPVVISFALFCPRSECAQSKQKFPDCDIPLDLREPGQSMHGMPIFDQRGLGNGVCYLVAAVQIAEAARRARLNGDPRQRISASAALAEMATFNSLYRHELNPYFTQGSGFTCDAMDHLRSHGACDSSKMPFSDPFLGDTGRSPDDEATVKWFMNTFQASEEYKAAARTLAEILSAEQVRYDEVEVFQKRKQEVLHRLCPKCVISNSIETRIPPEIKKATEAVLHHLHELDSQEFTMKMALHSNPMLSACKKPENRLSLHKLPKCTTEPFLYEIGEFLKEHLSQPKPVPVALTTCFAVLQYNEKQSIRQSSDIELYKRKCEKHAILVIGRRTIGSGNSSRCEYLIRNSYGEKCSRDEPGRTCDRGDYWIDAEVLEKNIYQGAALDY
;
A
#
# COMPACT_ATOMS: atom_id res chain seq x y z
N MET A 1 -41.93 64.13 -21.85
CA MET A 1 -41.43 63.76 -23.20
C MET A 1 -40.55 62.54 -23.04
N MET A 2 -40.91 61.45 -23.72
CA MET A 2 -40.32 60.12 -23.60
C MET A 2 -38.89 60.10 -24.14
N ASN A 3 -37.93 59.61 -23.34
CA ASN A 3 -36.59 59.23 -23.79
C ASN A 3 -36.54 57.70 -23.91
N TYR A 4 -36.47 57.20 -25.14
CA TYR A 4 -36.24 55.80 -25.46
C TYR A 4 -34.79 55.42 -25.16
N ARG A 5 -34.59 54.39 -24.32
CA ARG A 5 -33.30 53.72 -24.15
C ARG A 5 -33.13 52.67 -25.24
N ALA A 6 -32.01 52.74 -25.96
CA ALA A 6 -31.60 51.76 -26.95
C ALA A 6 -31.23 50.43 -26.27
N PHE A 7 -31.80 49.33 -26.75
CA PHE A 7 -31.39 47.97 -26.43
C PHE A 7 -30.36 47.51 -27.46
N THR A 8 -29.12 47.28 -27.01
CA THR A 8 -28.07 46.67 -27.84
C THR A 8 -28.20 45.15 -27.75
N ILE A 9 -28.56 44.50 -28.86
CA ILE A 9 -28.57 43.05 -28.99
C ILE A 9 -27.17 42.60 -29.41
N PHE A 10 -26.47 41.89 -28.55
CA PHE A 10 -25.23 41.18 -28.90
C PHE A 10 -25.58 39.87 -29.60
N PHE A 11 -25.26 39.76 -30.89
CA PHE A 11 -25.22 38.49 -31.60
C PHE A 11 -23.92 37.75 -31.21
N MET A 12 -24.04 36.65 -30.45
CA MET A 12 -22.97 35.66 -30.37
C MET A 12 -23.08 34.68 -31.54
N PRO A 13 -22.00 34.41 -32.28
CA PRO A 13 -22.01 33.35 -33.28
C PRO A 13 -22.06 31.99 -32.57
N VAL A 14 -23.15 31.26 -32.81
CA VAL A 14 -23.28 29.85 -32.44
C VAL A 14 -22.33 29.06 -33.36
N VAL A 15 -21.16 28.70 -32.84
CA VAL A 15 -20.27 27.72 -33.49
C VAL A 15 -20.90 26.35 -33.29
N ILE A 16 -21.63 25.88 -34.30
CA ILE A 16 -22.12 24.50 -34.38
C ILE A 16 -20.92 23.62 -34.73
N SER A 17 -20.25 23.08 -33.71
CA SER A 17 -19.28 22.00 -33.90
C SER A 17 -20.02 20.76 -34.36
N PHE A 18 -19.89 20.42 -35.64
CA PHE A 18 -20.25 19.11 -36.16
C PHE A 18 -19.31 18.07 -35.56
N ALA A 19 -19.71 17.48 -34.44
CA ALA A 19 -19.17 16.20 -34.01
C ALA A 19 -19.58 15.15 -35.06
N LEU A 20 -18.63 14.81 -35.94
CA LEU A 20 -18.76 13.69 -36.87
C LEU A 20 -19.00 12.42 -36.04
N PHE A 21 -20.25 11.97 -36.04
CA PHE A 21 -20.65 10.67 -35.50
C PHE A 21 -19.93 9.58 -36.32
N CYS A 22 -18.85 9.02 -35.76
CA CYS A 22 -18.28 7.77 -36.27
C CYS A 22 -19.30 6.65 -36.01
N PRO A 23 -19.83 5.95 -37.04
CA PRO A 23 -20.71 4.82 -36.83
C PRO A 23 -19.99 3.73 -36.01
N ARG A 24 -20.65 3.28 -34.93
CA ARG A 24 -20.12 2.37 -33.89
C ARG A 24 -19.50 1.07 -34.41
N SER A 25 -19.75 0.66 -35.65
CA SER A 25 -19.21 -0.58 -36.22
C SER A 25 -17.83 -0.42 -36.88
N GLU A 26 -17.42 0.79 -37.26
CA GLU A 26 -16.13 1.02 -37.96
C GLU A 26 -15.03 1.58 -37.06
N CYS A 27 -15.38 2.28 -35.98
CA CYS A 27 -14.41 2.74 -34.99
C CYS A 27 -13.87 1.63 -34.06
N ALA A 28 -14.41 0.40 -34.12
CA ALA A 28 -14.01 -0.71 -33.25
C ALA A 28 -12.88 -1.60 -33.79
N GLN A 29 -12.36 -1.33 -35.00
CA GLN A 29 -11.30 -2.15 -35.62
C GLN A 29 -10.19 -1.34 -36.28
N SER A 30 -9.97 -0.10 -35.84
CA SER A 30 -8.62 0.45 -35.89
C SER A 30 -7.76 -0.53 -35.07
N LYS A 31 -7.06 -1.45 -35.75
CA LYS A 31 -6.00 -2.29 -35.17
C LYS A 31 -5.12 -1.33 -34.40
N GLN A 32 -5.36 -1.25 -33.10
CA GLN A 32 -4.59 -0.42 -32.20
C GLN A 32 -3.19 -1.01 -32.33
N LYS A 33 -2.35 -0.37 -33.15
CA LYS A 33 -0.93 -0.70 -33.21
C LYS A 33 -0.48 -0.48 -31.77
N PHE A 34 -0.26 -1.58 -31.08
CA PHE A 34 0.19 -1.54 -29.70
C PHE A 34 1.42 -0.65 -29.63
N PRO A 35 1.60 0.08 -28.52
CA PRO A 35 2.77 0.91 -28.32
C PRO A 35 4.04 0.11 -28.64
N ASP A 36 4.82 0.60 -29.62
CA ASP A 36 6.10 0.01 -30.01
C ASP A 36 7.00 -0.18 -28.77
N CYS A 37 7.24 -1.43 -28.39
CA CYS A 37 8.22 -1.83 -27.37
C CYS A 37 9.64 -1.94 -27.97
N ASP A 38 9.87 -1.20 -29.05
CA ASP A 38 11.02 -1.33 -29.95
C ASP A 38 12.36 -1.08 -29.28
N ILE A 39 12.37 -0.30 -28.19
CA ILE A 39 13.57 -0.08 -27.39
C ILE A 39 13.47 -0.93 -26.13
N PRO A 40 14.24 -2.04 -26.04
CA PRO A 40 14.28 -2.84 -24.84
C PRO A 40 14.82 -2.03 -23.67
N LEU A 41 14.21 -2.22 -22.51
CA LEU A 41 14.59 -1.58 -21.27
C LEU A 41 14.56 -2.64 -20.17
N ASP A 42 15.63 -2.72 -19.40
CA ASP A 42 15.68 -3.48 -18.16
C ASP A 42 16.32 -2.59 -17.09
N LEU A 43 15.51 -2.16 -16.11
CA LEU A 43 15.97 -1.23 -15.06
C LEU A 43 16.98 -1.87 -14.09
N ARG A 44 17.27 -3.17 -14.21
CA ARG A 44 18.23 -3.90 -13.37
C ARG A 44 19.65 -3.83 -13.91
N GLU A 45 19.80 -3.47 -15.19
CA GLU A 45 21.11 -3.35 -15.85
C GLU A 45 21.99 -2.29 -15.19
N PRO A 46 23.33 -2.44 -15.24
CA PRO A 46 24.25 -1.46 -14.66
C PRO A 46 23.94 -0.02 -15.09
N GLY A 47 23.87 0.88 -14.11
CA GLY A 47 23.57 2.31 -14.33
C GLY A 47 22.06 2.65 -14.35
N GLN A 48 21.17 1.66 -14.27
CA GLN A 48 19.73 1.88 -14.20
C GLN A 48 19.20 1.94 -12.76
N SER A 49 17.96 2.39 -12.58
CA SER A 49 17.38 2.74 -11.28
C SER A 49 17.16 1.56 -10.33
N MET A 50 17.01 0.34 -10.85
CA MET A 50 16.80 -0.89 -10.06
C MET A 50 18.07 -1.73 -9.92
N HIS A 51 19.21 -1.28 -10.47
CA HIS A 51 20.47 -1.99 -10.37
C HIS A 51 20.91 -2.16 -8.92
N GLY A 52 21.19 -3.41 -8.52
CA GLY A 52 21.57 -3.75 -7.14
C GLY A 52 20.50 -3.47 -6.09
N MET A 53 19.23 -3.27 -6.49
CA MET A 53 18.12 -3.14 -5.57
C MET A 53 17.67 -4.53 -5.12
N PRO A 54 17.53 -4.78 -3.80
CA PRO A 54 17.09 -6.07 -3.30
C PRO A 54 15.65 -6.39 -3.74
N ILE A 55 15.37 -7.68 -3.86
CA ILE A 55 14.01 -8.18 -4.11
C ILE A 55 13.38 -8.46 -2.75
N PHE A 56 12.26 -7.78 -2.49
CA PHE A 56 11.57 -7.88 -1.21
C PHE A 56 10.62 -9.08 -1.16
N ASP A 57 10.48 -9.72 0.01
CA ASP A 57 9.52 -10.80 0.27
C ASP A 57 8.49 -10.41 1.34
N GLN A 58 7.30 -10.03 0.91
CA GLN A 58 6.19 -9.64 1.77
C GLN A 58 5.65 -10.79 2.63
N ARG A 59 5.91 -12.06 2.27
CA ARG A 59 5.43 -13.22 3.06
C ARG A 59 5.99 -13.21 4.48
N GLY A 60 7.09 -12.50 4.70
CA GLY A 60 7.65 -12.27 6.02
C GLY A 60 6.75 -11.47 6.96
N LEU A 61 5.76 -10.70 6.48
CA LEU A 61 5.09 -9.67 7.28
C LEU A 61 3.56 -9.73 7.25
N GLY A 62 3.01 -10.81 6.72
CA GLY A 62 1.58 -10.97 6.49
C GLY A 62 1.20 -10.58 5.05
N ASN A 63 0.14 -11.22 4.57
CA ASN A 63 -0.39 -10.92 3.23
C ASN A 63 -0.97 -9.48 3.21
N GLY A 64 -0.83 -8.78 2.08
CA GLY A 64 -1.49 -7.49 1.82
C GLY A 64 -0.56 -6.29 1.67
N VAL A 65 0.68 -6.32 2.16
CA VAL A 65 1.57 -5.14 2.18
C VAL A 65 2.27 -4.82 0.84
N CYS A 66 1.86 -5.45 -0.25
CA CYS A 66 2.46 -5.30 -1.59
C CYS A 66 2.53 -3.84 -2.06
N TYR A 67 1.51 -3.03 -1.77
CA TYR A 67 1.46 -1.61 -2.15
C TYR A 67 2.57 -0.80 -1.50
N LEU A 68 2.91 -1.11 -0.25
CA LEU A 68 3.99 -0.46 0.48
C LEU A 68 5.34 -0.91 -0.05
N VAL A 69 5.50 -2.20 -0.31
CA VAL A 69 6.74 -2.73 -0.91
C VAL A 69 7.00 -2.07 -2.26
N ALA A 70 5.97 -1.91 -3.09
CA ALA A 70 6.05 -1.18 -4.35
C ALA A 70 6.45 0.28 -4.13
N ALA A 71 5.81 0.98 -3.18
CA ALA A 71 6.14 2.37 -2.86
C ALA A 71 7.59 2.55 -2.40
N VAL A 72 8.08 1.71 -1.48
CA VAL A 72 9.47 1.74 -0.99
C VAL A 72 10.46 1.56 -2.15
N GLN A 73 10.22 0.62 -3.05
CA GLN A 73 11.10 0.40 -4.20
C GLN A 73 11.07 1.55 -5.19
N ILE A 74 9.90 2.14 -5.47
CA ILE A 74 9.80 3.33 -6.34
C ILE A 74 10.55 4.50 -5.73
N ALA A 75 10.33 4.79 -4.43
CA ALA A 75 11.00 5.86 -3.71
C ALA A 75 12.52 5.67 -3.72
N GLU A 76 13.00 4.44 -3.49
CA GLU A 76 14.43 4.11 -3.51
C GLU A 76 15.02 4.24 -4.92
N ALA A 77 14.32 3.78 -5.95
CA ALA A 77 14.75 3.87 -7.35
C ALA A 77 14.88 5.33 -7.79
N ALA A 78 13.86 6.14 -7.47
CA ALA A 78 13.84 7.56 -7.71
C ALA A 78 14.95 8.32 -6.98
N ARG A 79 15.17 7.98 -5.69
CA ARG A 79 16.25 8.56 -4.88
C ARG A 79 17.63 8.29 -5.51
N ARG A 80 17.88 7.07 -5.97
CA ARG A 80 19.15 6.68 -6.62
C ARG A 80 19.30 7.34 -7.98
N ALA A 81 18.29 7.23 -8.85
CA ALA A 81 18.40 7.67 -10.23
C ALA A 81 18.38 9.20 -10.38
N ARG A 82 17.52 9.89 -9.63
CA ARG A 82 17.19 11.31 -9.87
C ARG A 82 17.68 12.26 -8.77
N LEU A 83 17.89 11.76 -7.55
CA LEU A 83 18.30 12.60 -6.41
C LEU A 83 19.75 12.38 -5.96
N ASN A 84 20.53 11.59 -6.71
CA ASN A 84 21.93 11.24 -6.37
C ASN A 84 22.08 10.66 -4.95
N GLY A 85 21.08 9.90 -4.49
CA GLY A 85 21.13 9.28 -3.18
C GLY A 85 22.23 8.22 -3.07
N ASP A 86 22.90 8.15 -1.92
CA ASP A 86 23.92 7.11 -1.65
C ASP A 86 23.28 5.72 -1.74
N PRO A 87 23.75 4.82 -2.64
CA PRO A 87 23.20 3.47 -2.80
C PRO A 87 23.44 2.55 -1.59
N ARG A 88 24.34 2.94 -0.67
CA ARG A 88 24.59 2.22 0.59
C ARG A 88 23.49 2.47 1.62
N GLN A 89 22.86 3.64 1.56
CA GLN A 89 21.65 3.92 2.34
C GLN A 89 20.46 3.28 1.64
N ARG A 90 19.55 2.67 2.38
CA ARG A 90 18.35 2.06 1.80
C ARG A 90 17.16 2.39 2.67
N ILE A 91 15.99 2.53 2.07
CA ILE A 91 14.74 2.64 2.82
C ILE A 91 14.45 1.29 3.50
N SER A 92 14.22 1.30 4.81
CA SER A 92 13.71 0.13 5.52
C SER A 92 12.22 -0.04 5.26
N ALA A 93 11.86 -1.12 4.57
CA ALA A 93 10.47 -1.45 4.28
C ALA A 93 9.73 -1.84 5.57
N SER A 94 10.39 -2.50 6.53
CA SER A 94 9.75 -2.87 7.81
C SER A 94 9.49 -1.67 8.70
N ALA A 95 10.40 -0.71 8.74
CA ALA A 95 10.15 0.53 9.48
C ALA A 95 9.02 1.33 8.80
N ALA A 96 9.02 1.42 7.47
CA ALA A 96 7.94 2.06 6.72
C ALA A 96 6.58 1.36 6.98
N LEU A 97 6.57 0.03 7.07
CA LEU A 97 5.35 -0.72 7.40
C LEU A 97 4.86 -0.42 8.80
N ALA A 98 5.78 -0.39 9.77
CA ALA A 98 5.43 -0.06 11.14
C ALA A 98 4.88 1.37 11.26
N GLU A 99 5.47 2.35 10.56
CA GLU A 99 4.98 3.73 10.50
C GLU A 99 3.61 3.81 9.82
N MET A 100 3.43 3.14 8.68
CA MET A 100 2.18 3.17 7.93
C MET A 100 1.04 2.41 8.63
N ALA A 101 1.30 1.26 9.25
CA ALA A 101 0.30 0.55 10.02
C ALA A 101 -0.16 1.39 11.21
N THR A 102 0.77 2.11 11.82
CA THR A 102 0.48 3.09 12.87
C THR A 102 -0.34 4.26 12.33
N PHE A 103 0.00 4.81 11.17
CA PHE A 103 -0.75 5.91 10.55
C PHE A 103 -2.16 5.49 10.11
N ASN A 104 -2.29 4.33 9.47
CA ASN A 104 -3.58 3.81 9.01
C ASN A 104 -4.48 3.44 10.20
N SER A 105 -3.91 2.94 11.30
CA SER A 105 -4.68 2.66 12.51
C SER A 105 -5.26 3.92 13.15
N LEU A 106 -4.54 5.05 13.06
CA LEU A 106 -5.01 6.37 13.51
C LEU A 106 -6.10 6.96 12.61
N TYR A 107 -5.82 7.06 11.30
CA TYR A 107 -6.58 7.97 10.44
C TYR A 107 -7.69 7.28 9.64
N ARG A 108 -7.58 5.99 9.36
CA ARG A 108 -8.49 5.31 8.42
C ARG A 108 -9.55 4.44 9.10
N HIS A 109 -9.26 3.86 10.26
CA HIS A 109 -10.27 3.07 10.97
C HIS A 109 -11.47 3.90 11.44
N GLU A 110 -11.29 5.19 11.72
CA GLU A 110 -12.39 6.09 12.05
C GLU A 110 -13.24 6.47 10.84
N LEU A 111 -12.66 6.47 9.63
CA LEU A 111 -13.31 6.98 8.43
C LEU A 111 -13.92 5.89 7.54
N ASN A 112 -13.43 4.65 7.59
CA ASN A 112 -13.97 3.57 6.75
C ASN A 112 -13.76 2.17 7.35
N PRO A 113 -14.81 1.52 7.90
CA PRO A 113 -14.73 0.16 8.44
C PRO A 113 -14.50 -0.92 7.37
N TYR A 114 -14.63 -0.60 6.07
CA TYR A 114 -14.41 -1.54 4.96
C TYR A 114 -12.93 -1.65 4.53
N PHE A 115 -12.02 -0.90 5.15
CA PHE A 115 -10.59 -1.11 4.93
C PHE A 115 -10.19 -2.44 5.58
N THR A 116 -10.10 -3.49 4.77
CA THR A 116 -9.64 -4.80 5.24
C THR A 116 -8.18 -4.72 5.65
N GLN A 117 -7.86 -5.41 6.74
CA GLN A 117 -6.52 -5.50 7.33
C GLN A 117 -5.48 -5.80 6.24
N GLY A 118 -4.49 -4.90 6.10
CA GLY A 118 -3.36 -5.08 5.20
C GLY A 118 -3.51 -4.51 3.79
N SER A 119 -4.69 -4.03 3.37
CA SER A 119 -4.84 -3.41 2.05
C SER A 119 -4.46 -1.92 2.05
N GLY A 120 -4.02 -1.41 0.89
CA GLY A 120 -3.64 0.00 0.73
C GLY A 120 -3.38 0.36 -0.73
N PHE A 121 -3.10 1.63 -0.97
CA PHE A 121 -2.75 2.15 -2.30
C PHE A 121 -1.30 2.61 -2.32
N THR A 122 -0.59 2.33 -3.42
CA THR A 122 0.83 2.67 -3.55
C THR A 122 1.05 4.18 -3.41
N CYS A 123 0.18 5.02 -3.97
CA CYS A 123 0.35 6.47 -3.84
C CYS A 123 0.13 7.01 -2.42
N ASP A 124 -0.75 6.41 -1.62
CA ASP A 124 -0.88 6.79 -0.20
C ASP A 124 0.42 6.51 0.56
N ALA A 125 1.04 5.36 0.28
CA ALA A 125 2.33 4.99 0.85
C ALA A 125 3.45 5.93 0.37
N MET A 126 3.47 6.29 -0.92
CA MET A 126 4.42 7.26 -1.46
C MET A 126 4.26 8.64 -0.85
N ASP A 127 3.03 9.14 -0.68
CA ASP A 127 2.77 10.43 -0.06
C ASP A 127 3.17 10.43 1.43
N HIS A 128 2.96 9.32 2.14
CA HIS A 128 3.46 9.14 3.50
C HIS A 128 5.00 9.22 3.53
N LEU A 129 5.70 8.44 2.70
CA LEU A 129 7.16 8.46 2.60
C LEU A 129 7.70 9.85 2.23
N ARG A 130 7.04 10.55 1.29
CA ARG A 130 7.44 11.91 0.86
C ARG A 130 7.31 12.93 1.99
N SER A 131 6.23 12.87 2.76
CA SER A 131 5.92 13.83 3.84
C SER A 131 6.72 13.58 5.12
N HIS A 132 6.97 12.31 5.47
CA HIS A 132 7.62 11.94 6.73
C HIS A 132 9.09 11.50 6.56
N GLY A 133 9.56 11.37 5.32
CA GLY A 133 10.81 10.71 5.01
C GLY A 133 10.70 9.20 5.19
N ALA A 134 11.85 8.54 5.29
CA ALA A 134 11.91 7.10 5.55
C ALA A 134 13.10 6.76 6.45
N CYS A 135 13.09 5.57 7.04
CA CYS A 135 14.18 5.12 7.90
C CYS A 135 15.30 4.48 7.06
N ASP A 136 16.56 4.81 7.35
CA ASP A 136 17.72 4.14 6.75
C ASP A 136 17.87 2.74 7.35
N SER A 137 17.75 1.70 6.53
CA SER A 137 17.84 0.30 6.96
C SER A 137 19.17 -0.02 7.62
N SER A 138 20.26 0.66 7.23
CA SER A 138 21.60 0.46 7.83
C SER A 138 21.71 0.98 9.27
N LYS A 139 20.71 1.74 9.72
CA LYS A 139 20.62 2.34 11.06
C LYS A 139 19.59 1.66 11.96
N MET A 140 18.88 0.65 11.44
CA MET A 140 17.88 -0.07 12.20
C MET A 140 18.53 -1.10 13.13
N PRO A 141 17.94 -1.37 14.30
CA PRO A 141 18.50 -2.30 15.28
C PRO A 141 18.47 -3.77 14.84
N PHE A 142 17.70 -4.09 13.80
CA PHE A 142 17.55 -5.43 13.24
C PHE A 142 17.67 -5.37 11.71
N SER A 143 18.02 -6.52 11.11
CA SER A 143 17.93 -6.71 9.66
C SER A 143 16.52 -6.44 9.17
N ASP A 144 16.41 -5.94 7.95
CA ASP A 144 15.11 -5.74 7.33
C ASP A 144 14.59 -7.12 6.85
N PRO A 145 13.54 -7.69 7.47
CA PRO A 145 13.05 -9.04 7.15
C PRO A 145 12.50 -9.17 5.73
N PHE A 146 12.32 -8.06 5.00
CA PHE A 146 11.96 -8.12 3.59
C PHE A 146 13.13 -8.53 2.68
N LEU A 147 14.39 -8.40 3.11
CA LEU A 147 15.54 -8.79 2.30
C LEU A 147 15.61 -10.32 2.24
N GLY A 148 15.18 -10.91 1.13
CA GLY A 148 14.97 -12.35 0.94
C GLY A 148 16.22 -13.25 0.99
N ASP A 149 17.32 -12.80 1.59
CA ASP A 149 18.55 -13.57 1.73
C ASP A 149 18.40 -14.61 2.85
N THR A 150 17.82 -15.76 2.44
CA THR A 150 17.90 -17.17 2.92
C THR A 150 18.23 -17.56 4.38
N GLY A 151 18.50 -16.65 5.30
CA GLY A 151 18.57 -16.88 6.73
C GLY A 151 17.76 -15.82 7.43
N ARG A 152 16.45 -16.07 7.63
CA ARG A 152 15.71 -15.34 8.66
C ARG A 152 16.49 -15.56 9.96
N SER A 153 17.05 -14.49 10.50
CA SER A 153 17.50 -14.56 11.88
C SER A 153 16.28 -14.93 12.73
N PRO A 154 16.42 -15.77 13.77
CA PRO A 154 15.37 -15.93 14.77
C PRO A 154 14.82 -14.57 15.27
N ASP A 155 15.64 -13.52 15.24
CA ASP A 155 15.26 -12.15 15.59
C ASP A 155 14.30 -11.49 14.58
N ASP A 156 14.38 -11.85 13.30
CA ASP A 156 13.46 -11.36 12.26
C ASP A 156 12.06 -11.94 12.47
N GLU A 157 11.97 -13.25 12.76
CA GLU A 157 10.71 -13.91 13.08
C GLU A 157 10.12 -13.38 14.40
N ALA A 158 10.95 -13.14 15.41
CA ALA A 158 10.51 -12.53 16.66
C ALA A 158 9.98 -11.10 16.45
N THR A 159 10.61 -10.30 15.58
CA THR A 159 10.19 -8.93 15.27
C THR A 159 8.86 -8.90 14.51
N VAL A 160 8.73 -9.74 13.47
CA VAL A 160 7.46 -9.93 12.74
C VAL A 160 6.37 -10.39 13.70
N LYS A 161 6.64 -11.43 14.49
CA LYS A 161 5.69 -12.00 15.45
C LYS A 161 5.30 -10.98 16.51
N TRP A 162 6.24 -10.19 17.01
CA TRP A 162 5.98 -9.09 17.94
C TRP A 162 5.08 -8.03 17.31
N PHE A 163 5.35 -7.63 16.06
CA PHE A 163 4.53 -6.66 15.34
C PHE A 163 3.11 -7.19 15.12
N MET A 164 2.96 -8.41 14.61
CA MET A 164 1.66 -9.05 14.39
C MET A 164 0.90 -9.27 15.71
N ASN A 165 1.59 -9.67 16.78
CA ASN A 165 0.97 -9.83 18.10
C ASN A 165 0.53 -8.49 18.69
N THR A 166 1.34 -7.43 18.53
CA THR A 166 1.00 -6.08 19.02
C THR A 166 -0.20 -5.53 18.25
N PHE A 167 -0.23 -5.74 16.93
CA PHE A 167 -1.35 -5.35 16.09
C PHE A 167 -2.63 -6.14 16.42
N GLN A 168 -2.53 -7.47 16.53
CA GLN A 168 -3.65 -8.32 16.92
C GLN A 168 -4.20 -7.96 18.30
N ALA A 169 -3.31 -7.73 19.28
CA ALA A 169 -3.71 -7.31 20.62
C ALA A 169 -4.36 -5.92 20.63
N SER A 170 -3.95 -4.99 19.75
CA SER A 170 -4.64 -3.72 19.54
C SER A 170 -6.06 -3.93 18.98
N GLU A 171 -6.25 -4.85 18.04
CA GLU A 171 -7.57 -5.15 17.49
C GLU A 171 -8.48 -5.87 18.49
N GLU A 172 -7.93 -6.82 19.26
CA GLU A 172 -8.63 -7.47 20.39
C GLU A 172 -9.05 -6.43 21.44
N TYR A 173 -8.18 -5.45 21.73
CA TYR A 173 -8.50 -4.35 22.62
C TYR A 173 -9.62 -3.45 22.05
N LYS A 174 -9.57 -3.07 20.77
CA LYS A 174 -10.64 -2.29 20.12
C LYS A 174 -11.98 -3.04 20.08
N ALA A 175 -11.96 -4.35 19.88
CA ALA A 175 -13.17 -5.17 19.94
C ALA A 175 -13.76 -5.17 21.35
N ALA A 176 -12.91 -5.37 22.37
CA ALA A 176 -13.30 -5.32 23.78
C ALA A 176 -13.86 -3.94 24.17
N ALA A 177 -13.23 -2.85 23.73
CA ALA A 177 -13.69 -1.48 23.97
C ALA A 177 -15.07 -1.20 23.33
N ARG A 178 -15.29 -1.67 22.09
CA ARG A 178 -16.60 -1.57 21.41
C ARG A 178 -17.68 -2.35 22.14
N THR A 179 -17.42 -3.59 22.52
CA THR A 179 -18.35 -4.39 23.33
C THR A 179 -18.68 -3.69 24.66
N LEU A 180 -17.71 -3.06 25.31
CA LEU A 180 -17.94 -2.29 26.53
C LEU A 180 -18.83 -1.07 26.26
N ALA A 181 -18.59 -0.32 25.20
CA ALA A 181 -19.41 0.83 24.83
C ALA A 181 -20.86 0.41 24.54
N GLU A 182 -21.06 -0.71 23.84
CA GLU A 182 -22.38 -1.31 23.58
C GLU A 182 -23.07 -1.71 24.88
N ILE A 183 -22.38 -2.44 25.78
CA ILE A 183 -22.89 -2.84 27.09
C ILE A 183 -23.30 -1.61 27.90
N LEU A 184 -22.43 -0.60 28.01
CA LEU A 184 -22.69 0.63 28.77
C LEU A 184 -23.81 1.48 28.16
N SER A 185 -24.03 1.41 26.84
CA SER A 185 -25.11 2.11 26.15
C SER A 185 -26.47 1.43 26.30
N ALA A 186 -26.47 0.12 26.58
CA ALA A 186 -27.68 -0.60 26.97
C ALA A 186 -27.93 -0.31 28.47
N GLU A 187 -29.00 0.42 28.79
CA GLU A 187 -29.37 0.88 30.15
C GLU A 187 -29.56 -0.24 31.22
N GLN A 188 -29.17 -1.48 30.95
CA GLN A 188 -29.21 -2.62 31.87
C GLN A 188 -27.91 -3.43 31.81
N VAL A 189 -26.81 -2.86 32.32
CA VAL A 189 -25.59 -3.64 32.55
C VAL A 189 -25.78 -4.51 33.80
N ARG A 190 -25.74 -5.84 33.62
CA ARG A 190 -25.70 -6.77 34.75
C ARG A 190 -24.26 -6.88 35.29
N TYR A 191 -24.12 -6.88 36.62
CA TYR A 191 -22.84 -6.81 37.34
C TYR A 191 -21.85 -7.94 36.98
N ASP A 192 -22.36 -9.11 36.60
CA ASP A 192 -21.61 -10.30 36.21
C ASP A 192 -20.80 -10.11 34.90
N GLU A 193 -21.21 -9.21 34.02
CA GLU A 193 -20.51 -8.96 32.74
C GLU A 193 -19.31 -8.01 32.91
N VAL A 194 -19.34 -7.14 33.92
CA VAL A 194 -18.26 -6.18 34.22
C VAL A 194 -17.03 -6.89 34.79
N GLU A 195 -17.23 -7.90 35.64
CA GLU A 195 -16.15 -8.65 36.28
C GLU A 195 -15.38 -9.52 35.25
N VAL A 196 -16.11 -10.19 34.36
CA VAL A 196 -15.53 -10.96 33.24
C VAL A 196 -14.70 -10.05 32.32
N PHE A 197 -15.18 -8.82 32.08
CA PHE A 197 -14.46 -7.84 31.28
C PHE A 197 -13.19 -7.32 31.96
N GLN A 198 -13.24 -6.96 33.26
CA GLN A 198 -12.06 -6.51 33.98
C GLN A 198 -10.96 -7.57 33.99
N LYS A 199 -11.36 -8.84 34.15
CA LYS A 199 -10.44 -9.98 34.05
C LYS A 199 -9.78 -10.07 32.67
N ARG A 200 -10.55 -10.01 31.57
CA ARG A 200 -10.01 -10.01 30.19
C ARG A 200 -9.10 -8.81 29.91
N LYS A 201 -9.46 -7.61 30.38
CA LYS A 201 -8.63 -6.41 30.26
C LYS A 201 -7.29 -6.58 30.94
N GLN A 202 -7.27 -7.12 32.17
CA GLN A 202 -6.02 -7.40 32.88
C GLN A 202 -5.19 -8.47 32.16
N GLU A 203 -5.81 -9.51 31.62
CA GLU A 203 -5.12 -10.54 30.84
C GLU A 203 -4.46 -9.95 29.57
N VAL A 204 -5.16 -9.08 28.84
CA VAL A 204 -4.62 -8.39 27.64
C VAL A 204 -3.52 -7.40 28.01
N LEU A 205 -3.70 -6.58 29.04
CA LEU A 205 -2.68 -5.63 29.51
C LEU A 205 -1.45 -6.33 30.06
N HIS A 206 -1.60 -7.43 30.79
CA HIS A 206 -0.47 -8.23 31.27
C HIS A 206 0.29 -8.89 30.11
N ARG A 207 -0.40 -9.32 29.05
CA ARG A 207 0.23 -9.82 27.82
C ARG A 207 1.01 -8.73 27.07
N LEU A 208 0.46 -7.53 26.97
CA LEU A 208 1.05 -6.40 26.24
C LEU A 208 2.19 -5.71 27.01
N CYS A 209 2.08 -5.62 28.34
CA CYS A 209 3.07 -5.05 29.22
C CYS A 209 3.03 -5.75 30.61
N PRO A 210 3.82 -6.80 30.82
CA PRO A 210 3.83 -7.56 32.07
C PRO A 210 4.14 -6.71 33.32
N LYS A 211 4.86 -5.59 33.14
CA LYS A 211 5.25 -4.65 34.22
C LYS A 211 4.21 -3.57 34.52
N CYS A 212 3.12 -3.47 33.76
CA CYS A 212 2.13 -2.40 33.87
C CYS A 212 0.92 -2.76 34.77
N VAL A 213 0.95 -3.87 35.51
CA VAL A 213 -0.19 -4.33 36.33
C VAL A 213 -0.22 -3.57 37.67
N ILE A 214 -1.19 -2.66 37.83
CA ILE A 214 -1.50 -2.01 39.10
C ILE A 214 -2.67 -2.75 39.75
N SER A 215 -2.51 -3.11 41.03
CA SER A 215 -3.51 -3.82 41.83
C SER A 215 -4.72 -2.93 42.16
N ASN A 216 -5.93 -3.43 41.92
CA ASN A 216 -7.14 -2.87 42.51
C ASN A 216 -8.00 -4.01 43.06
N SER A 217 -8.21 -4.01 44.37
CA SER A 217 -9.25 -4.78 45.07
C SER A 217 -10.47 -3.89 45.25
N ILE A 218 -11.68 -4.35 44.90
CA ILE A 218 -12.93 -3.68 45.25
C ILE A 218 -13.96 -4.70 45.74
N GLU A 219 -14.44 -4.50 46.97
CA GLU A 219 -15.73 -5.00 47.45
C GLU A 219 -16.68 -3.82 47.72
N THR A 220 -17.85 -3.89 47.06
CA THR A 220 -19.18 -3.34 47.41
C THR A 220 -19.49 -1.83 47.48
N ARG A 221 -20.65 -1.50 46.85
CA ARG A 221 -21.45 -0.24 46.81
C ARG A 221 -20.72 1.01 46.32
N ILE A 222 -20.88 1.34 45.04
CA ILE A 222 -20.26 2.48 44.33
C ILE A 222 -20.46 3.81 45.10
N PRO A 223 -19.46 4.28 45.87
CA PRO A 223 -19.46 5.59 46.50
C PRO A 223 -19.21 6.68 45.45
N PRO A 224 -19.49 7.97 45.73
CA PRO A 224 -19.14 9.09 44.86
C PRO A 224 -17.65 9.08 44.43
N GLU A 225 -16.78 8.54 45.28
CA GLU A 225 -15.37 8.31 44.99
C GLU A 225 -15.14 7.26 43.90
N ILE A 226 -15.97 6.21 43.81
CA ILE A 226 -15.95 5.28 42.68
C ILE A 226 -16.58 5.91 41.44
N LYS A 227 -17.59 6.79 41.52
CA LYS A 227 -18.04 7.54 40.32
C LYS A 227 -16.89 8.39 39.76
N LYS A 228 -16.16 9.09 40.62
CA LYS A 228 -14.97 9.88 40.24
C LYS A 228 -13.82 9.01 39.76
N ALA A 229 -13.61 7.83 40.36
CA ALA A 229 -12.64 6.85 39.89
C ALA A 229 -13.07 6.20 38.58
N THR A 230 -14.36 5.98 38.35
CA THR A 230 -14.92 5.47 37.09
C THR A 230 -14.89 6.55 36.02
N GLU A 231 -15.09 7.82 36.33
CA GLU A 231 -14.87 8.95 35.42
C GLU A 231 -13.38 9.14 35.13
N ALA A 232 -12.48 8.97 36.11
CA ALA A 232 -11.05 9.00 35.90
C ALA A 232 -10.55 7.74 35.15
N VAL A 233 -11.16 6.58 35.37
CA VAL A 233 -10.88 5.34 34.64
C VAL A 233 -11.52 5.39 33.26
N LEU A 234 -12.67 6.04 33.06
CA LEU A 234 -13.27 6.28 31.75
C LEU A 234 -12.47 7.34 31.01
N HIS A 235 -12.00 8.41 31.66
CA HIS A 235 -11.11 9.39 31.08
C HIS A 235 -9.76 8.77 30.73
N HIS A 236 -9.17 7.99 31.64
CA HIS A 236 -7.94 7.27 31.38
C HIS A 236 -8.17 6.14 30.37
N LEU A 237 -9.32 5.46 30.36
CA LEU A 237 -9.70 4.54 29.30
C LEU A 237 -9.92 5.28 28.00
N HIS A 238 -10.42 6.51 27.99
CA HIS A 238 -10.60 7.35 26.80
C HIS A 238 -9.27 7.95 26.33
N GLU A 239 -8.29 8.11 27.23
CA GLU A 239 -6.89 8.39 26.92
C GLU A 239 -6.16 7.12 26.44
N LEU A 240 -6.43 5.94 26.98
CA LEU A 240 -5.85 4.64 26.58
C LEU A 240 -6.49 4.11 25.28
N ASP A 241 -7.78 4.35 25.09
CA ASP A 241 -8.62 4.18 23.90
C ASP A 241 -8.39 5.33 22.91
N SER A 242 -7.75 6.42 23.34
CA SER A 242 -7.12 7.31 22.38
C SER A 242 -6.08 6.47 21.68
N GLN A 243 -6.33 6.24 20.39
CA GLN A 243 -5.40 5.55 19.51
C GLN A 243 -4.00 6.19 19.61
N GLU A 244 -3.93 7.46 19.98
CA GLU A 244 -2.73 8.20 20.31
C GLU A 244 -1.90 7.58 21.46
N PHE A 245 -2.50 7.10 22.55
CA PHE A 245 -1.75 6.46 23.65
C PHE A 245 -1.25 5.07 23.27
N THR A 246 -2.11 4.20 22.73
CA THR A 246 -1.71 2.85 22.28
C THR A 246 -0.62 2.96 21.20
N MET A 247 -0.73 3.96 20.34
CA MET A 247 0.32 4.32 19.40
C MET A 247 1.57 4.87 20.06
N LYS A 248 1.49 5.80 21.02
CA LYS A 248 2.67 6.30 21.73
C LYS A 248 3.39 5.13 22.38
N MET A 249 2.66 4.21 23.00
CA MET A 249 3.20 2.97 23.54
C MET A 249 3.84 2.10 22.44
N ALA A 250 3.17 1.85 21.31
CA ALA A 250 3.74 1.09 20.20
C ALA A 250 4.98 1.76 19.57
N LEU A 251 4.97 3.08 19.42
CA LEU A 251 6.09 3.89 18.90
C LEU A 251 7.26 3.97 19.88
N HIS A 252 7.00 3.88 21.18
CA HIS A 252 8.05 3.90 22.22
C HIS A 252 8.56 2.49 22.53
N SER A 253 7.74 1.46 22.35
CA SER A 253 8.10 0.06 22.58
C SER A 253 8.69 -0.61 21.34
N ASN A 254 8.41 -0.12 20.12
CA ASN A 254 9.01 -0.62 18.89
C ASN A 254 10.42 -0.04 18.72
N PRO A 255 11.49 -0.86 18.83
CA PRO A 255 12.86 -0.38 18.68
C PRO A 255 13.15 0.20 17.30
N MET A 256 12.49 -0.27 16.23
CA MET A 256 12.63 0.28 14.88
C MET A 256 12.08 1.70 14.79
N LEU A 257 10.88 1.93 15.33
CA LEU A 257 10.26 3.26 15.30
C LEU A 257 11.02 4.25 16.19
N SER A 258 11.51 3.79 17.34
CA SER A 258 12.38 4.57 18.22
C SER A 258 13.70 4.95 17.52
N ALA A 259 14.34 3.99 16.85
CA ALA A 259 15.53 4.26 16.04
C ALA A 259 15.24 5.23 14.89
N CYS A 260 14.11 5.07 14.21
CA CYS A 260 13.74 5.93 13.09
C CYS A 260 13.38 7.36 13.48
N LYS A 261 12.97 7.62 14.72
CA LYS A 261 12.71 9.00 15.20
C LYS A 261 13.97 9.87 15.23
N LYS A 262 15.17 9.27 15.25
CA LYS A 262 16.43 10.00 15.26
C LYS A 262 16.68 10.64 13.89
N PRO A 263 16.90 11.97 13.79
CA PRO A 263 17.10 12.64 12.50
C PRO A 263 18.22 12.05 11.64
N GLU A 264 19.31 11.60 12.27
CA GLU A 264 20.46 10.97 11.60
C GLU A 264 20.15 9.61 10.96
N ASN A 265 19.02 9.00 11.34
CA ASN A 265 18.54 7.74 10.79
C ASN A 265 17.45 7.94 9.71
N ARG A 266 17.08 9.19 9.42
CA ARG A 266 16.05 9.54 8.44
C ARG A 266 16.66 9.85 7.08
N LEU A 267 16.11 9.23 6.05
CA LEU A 267 16.29 9.59 4.65
C LEU A 267 15.22 10.61 4.27
N SER A 268 15.67 11.76 3.78
CA SER A 268 14.75 12.82 3.36
C SER A 268 14.20 12.54 1.96
N LEU A 269 12.88 12.45 1.85
CA LEU A 269 12.17 12.13 0.60
C LEU A 269 11.26 13.26 0.10
N HIS A 270 11.32 14.45 0.73
CA HIS A 270 10.48 15.61 0.36
C HIS A 270 10.68 16.10 -1.07
N LYS A 271 11.82 15.76 -1.70
CA LYS A 271 12.14 16.09 -3.10
C LYS A 271 11.58 15.09 -4.11
N LEU A 272 11.01 13.96 -3.66
CA LEU A 272 10.25 13.11 -4.56
C LEU A 272 9.02 13.88 -5.03
N PRO A 273 8.65 13.80 -6.31
CA PRO A 273 7.43 14.41 -6.78
C PRO A 273 6.22 13.70 -6.17
N LYS A 274 5.04 14.29 -6.39
CA LYS A 274 3.80 13.67 -5.94
C LYS A 274 3.56 12.39 -6.73
N CYS A 275 3.01 11.38 -6.05
CA CYS A 275 2.52 10.20 -6.74
C CYS A 275 1.20 10.54 -7.45
N THR A 276 1.12 10.27 -8.74
CA THR A 276 -0.11 10.40 -9.51
C THR A 276 -0.75 9.02 -9.64
N THR A 277 -2.03 8.96 -9.29
CA THR A 277 -2.86 7.80 -9.59
C THR A 277 -3.62 8.09 -10.86
N GLU A 278 -3.56 7.17 -11.80
CA GLU A 278 -4.45 7.23 -12.93
C GLU A 278 -5.47 6.09 -12.89
N PRO A 279 -6.78 6.41 -12.77
CA PRO A 279 -7.84 5.42 -12.79
C PRO A 279 -8.12 5.02 -14.25
N PHE A 280 -7.80 3.78 -14.65
CA PHE A 280 -7.85 3.43 -16.07
C PHE A 280 -8.55 2.11 -16.40
N LEU A 281 -9.27 2.16 -17.54
CA LEU A 281 -9.75 0.99 -18.29
C LEU A 281 -9.13 0.89 -19.71
N TYR A 282 -8.42 1.91 -20.24
CA TYR A 282 -8.03 1.92 -21.67
C TYR A 282 -6.66 2.51 -22.10
N GLU A 283 -5.88 3.21 -21.26
CA GLU A 283 -4.66 3.93 -21.73
C GLU A 283 -3.34 3.55 -21.03
N ILE A 284 -3.35 2.45 -20.28
CA ILE A 284 -2.21 2.09 -19.43
C ILE A 284 -0.93 1.76 -20.23
N GLY A 285 -1.04 1.25 -21.46
CA GLY A 285 0.10 0.98 -22.32
C GLY A 285 0.84 2.27 -22.74
N GLU A 286 0.10 3.33 -23.08
CA GLU A 286 0.71 4.64 -23.39
C GLU A 286 1.32 5.27 -22.14
N PHE A 287 0.65 5.17 -20.99
CA PHE A 287 1.19 5.62 -19.71
C PHE A 287 2.52 4.94 -19.36
N LEU A 288 2.58 3.60 -19.46
CA LEU A 288 3.81 2.83 -19.25
C LEU A 288 4.89 3.21 -20.27
N LYS A 289 4.50 3.38 -21.55
CA LYS A 289 5.43 3.78 -22.60
C LYS A 289 6.04 5.13 -22.31
N GLU A 290 5.24 6.12 -21.93
CA GLU A 290 5.70 7.46 -21.60
C GLU A 290 6.69 7.43 -20.44
N HIS A 291 6.30 6.83 -19.31
CA HIS A 291 7.12 6.83 -18.09
C HIS A 291 8.42 6.03 -18.24
N LEU A 292 8.39 4.89 -18.92
CA LEU A 292 9.57 4.07 -19.14
C LEU A 292 10.49 4.61 -20.25
N SER A 293 10.03 5.55 -21.08
CA SER A 293 10.87 6.19 -22.11
C SER A 293 11.60 7.44 -21.61
N GLN A 294 11.32 7.89 -20.38
CA GLN A 294 11.98 9.07 -19.82
C GLN A 294 13.48 8.84 -19.61
N PRO A 295 14.33 9.89 -19.66
CA PRO A 295 15.71 9.82 -19.21
C PRO A 295 15.76 9.37 -17.74
N LYS A 296 16.66 8.43 -17.42
CA LYS A 296 16.76 7.82 -16.09
C LYS A 296 15.38 7.34 -15.60
N PRO A 297 14.79 6.37 -16.32
CA PRO A 297 13.45 5.88 -16.00
C PRO A 297 13.42 5.28 -14.59
N VAL A 298 12.28 5.41 -13.93
CA VAL A 298 11.99 4.81 -12.61
C VAL A 298 10.86 3.80 -12.79
N PRO A 299 10.73 2.80 -11.89
CA PRO A 299 9.65 1.84 -11.95
C PRO A 299 8.27 2.51 -11.86
N VAL A 300 7.29 1.87 -12.49
CA VAL A 300 5.88 2.22 -12.36
C VAL A 300 5.18 1.16 -11.53
N ALA A 301 4.43 1.54 -10.51
CA ALA A 301 3.60 0.59 -9.77
C ALA A 301 2.27 0.38 -10.48
N LEU A 302 1.84 -0.87 -10.53
CA LEU A 302 0.52 -1.26 -11.02
C LEU A 302 -0.21 -2.04 -9.94
N THR A 303 -1.47 -1.69 -9.71
CA THR A 303 -2.40 -2.56 -8.98
C THR A 303 -3.06 -3.46 -10.01
N THR A 304 -2.82 -4.77 -9.92
CA THR A 304 -3.37 -5.77 -10.83
C THR A 304 -4.11 -6.86 -10.06
N CYS A 305 -4.71 -7.80 -10.78
CA CYS A 305 -5.24 -9.00 -10.16
C CYS A 305 -4.13 -9.97 -9.78
N PHE A 306 -4.14 -10.49 -8.56
CA PHE A 306 -3.17 -11.49 -8.12
C PHE A 306 -3.18 -12.74 -9.01
N ALA A 307 -4.35 -13.11 -9.53
CA ALA A 307 -4.52 -14.20 -10.49
C ALA A 307 -3.65 -14.06 -11.75
N VAL A 308 -3.31 -12.84 -12.18
CA VAL A 308 -2.36 -12.60 -13.29
C VAL A 308 -1.02 -13.20 -12.97
N LEU A 309 -0.59 -13.16 -11.72
CA LEU A 309 0.69 -13.69 -11.28
C LEU A 309 0.67 -15.20 -11.09
N GLN A 310 -0.50 -15.83 -10.92
CA GLN A 310 -0.60 -17.26 -10.65
C GLN A 310 -0.94 -18.10 -11.88
N TYR A 311 -1.72 -17.56 -12.81
CA TYR A 311 -2.27 -18.33 -13.93
C TYR A 311 -1.65 -17.87 -15.24
N ASN A 312 -1.39 -18.85 -16.12
CA ASN A 312 -0.87 -18.61 -17.46
C ASN A 312 -1.87 -17.82 -18.33
N GLU A 313 -1.35 -17.16 -19.38
CA GLU A 313 -1.95 -16.20 -20.31
C GLU A 313 -3.36 -16.53 -20.83
N LYS A 314 -3.77 -17.81 -20.82
CA LYS A 314 -5.06 -18.28 -21.36
C LYS A 314 -6.29 -17.89 -20.51
N GLN A 315 -6.10 -17.43 -19.28
CA GLN A 315 -7.20 -16.93 -18.44
C GLN A 315 -7.31 -15.40 -18.44
N SER A 316 -7.11 -14.76 -19.61
CA SER A 316 -7.38 -13.32 -19.73
C SER A 316 -8.84 -13.04 -19.33
N ILE A 317 -9.02 -12.18 -18.32
CA ILE A 317 -10.29 -11.84 -17.66
C ILE A 317 -11.42 -11.51 -18.64
N ARG A 318 -11.09 -10.94 -19.81
CA ARG A 318 -12.07 -10.47 -20.79
C ARG A 318 -12.92 -11.57 -21.45
N GLN A 319 -12.60 -12.85 -21.29
CA GLN A 319 -13.46 -13.93 -21.80
C GLN A 319 -14.61 -14.31 -20.85
N SER A 320 -14.60 -13.81 -19.60
CA SER A 320 -15.76 -13.86 -18.72
C SER A 320 -16.80 -12.85 -19.20
N SER A 321 -18.01 -13.30 -19.52
CA SER A 321 -19.17 -12.41 -19.79
C SER A 321 -19.53 -11.51 -18.60
N ASP A 322 -18.96 -11.78 -17.43
CA ASP A 322 -19.17 -11.03 -16.20
C ASP A 322 -17.84 -10.47 -15.65
N ILE A 323 -17.39 -9.39 -16.27
CA ILE A 323 -16.19 -8.65 -15.84
C ILE A 323 -16.37 -8.08 -14.42
N GLU A 324 -17.59 -7.77 -14.01
CA GLU A 324 -17.91 -7.17 -12.72
C GLU A 324 -17.84 -8.21 -11.59
N LEU A 325 -18.34 -9.43 -11.81
CA LEU A 325 -18.17 -10.53 -10.85
C LEU A 325 -16.69 -10.89 -10.67
N TYR A 326 -15.89 -10.83 -11.73
CA TYR A 326 -14.45 -11.06 -11.62
C TYR A 326 -13.77 -9.95 -10.82
N LYS A 327 -14.05 -8.67 -11.12
CA LYS A 327 -13.50 -7.54 -10.34
C LYS A 327 -13.79 -7.66 -8.85
N ARG A 328 -14.93 -8.26 -8.47
CA ARG A 328 -15.29 -8.55 -7.08
C ARG A 328 -14.52 -9.71 -6.45
N LYS A 329 -14.13 -10.72 -7.24
CA LYS A 329 -13.41 -11.91 -6.76
C LYS A 329 -11.89 -11.79 -6.87
N CYS A 330 -11.42 -10.77 -7.57
CA CYS A 330 -10.01 -10.53 -7.76
C CYS A 330 -9.36 -9.97 -6.49
N GLU A 331 -8.40 -10.71 -5.94
CA GLU A 331 -7.49 -10.18 -4.93
C GLU A 331 -6.54 -9.17 -5.58
N LYS A 332 -6.61 -7.90 -5.14
CA LYS A 332 -5.75 -6.83 -5.67
C LYS A 332 -4.32 -7.03 -5.18
N HIS A 333 -3.36 -6.85 -6.08
CA HIS A 333 -1.94 -6.96 -5.77
C HIS A 333 -1.14 -5.87 -6.48
N ALA A 334 -0.21 -5.25 -5.77
CA ALA A 334 0.69 -4.25 -6.34
C ALA A 334 1.98 -4.91 -6.84
N ILE A 335 2.35 -4.58 -8.08
CA ILE A 335 3.61 -4.98 -8.71
C ILE A 335 4.34 -3.74 -9.24
N LEU A 336 5.59 -3.89 -9.61
CA LEU A 336 6.36 -2.88 -10.33
C LEU A 336 6.59 -3.32 -11.77
N VAL A 337 6.43 -2.42 -12.73
CA VAL A 337 6.98 -2.57 -14.08
C VAL A 337 8.37 -1.95 -14.08
N ILE A 338 9.36 -2.78 -14.36
CA ILE A 338 10.79 -2.43 -14.31
C ILE A 338 11.51 -2.69 -15.64
N GLY A 339 10.76 -2.88 -16.73
CA GLY A 339 11.33 -3.08 -18.05
C GLY A 339 10.29 -3.44 -19.09
N ARG A 340 10.73 -3.46 -20.34
CA ARG A 340 9.95 -3.87 -21.51
C ARG A 340 10.86 -4.45 -22.58
N ARG A 341 10.35 -5.36 -23.41
CA ARG A 341 11.05 -5.90 -24.58
C ARG A 341 10.08 -6.34 -25.67
N THR A 342 10.57 -6.45 -26.88
CA THR A 342 9.88 -7.15 -27.98
C THR A 342 10.47 -8.55 -28.13
N ILE A 343 9.62 -9.58 -28.16
CA ILE A 343 9.99 -10.96 -28.50
C ILE A 343 9.44 -11.32 -29.88
N GLY A 344 10.25 -12.03 -30.68
CA GLY A 344 9.87 -12.48 -32.01
C GLY A 344 10.40 -11.54 -33.11
N SER A 345 10.04 -11.84 -34.36
CA SER A 345 10.43 -11.02 -35.51
C SER A 345 9.30 -10.94 -36.53
N GLY A 346 9.17 -9.78 -37.20
CA GLY A 346 8.12 -9.55 -38.19
C GLY A 346 6.71 -9.60 -37.60
N ASN A 347 5.79 -10.28 -38.27
CA ASN A 347 4.35 -10.29 -37.91
C ASN A 347 4.01 -11.08 -36.63
N SER A 348 4.99 -11.77 -36.02
CA SER A 348 4.81 -12.51 -34.76
C SER A 348 5.50 -11.84 -33.56
N SER A 349 5.88 -10.56 -33.69
CA SER A 349 6.42 -9.79 -32.57
C SER A 349 5.36 -9.57 -31.49
N ARG A 350 5.73 -9.82 -30.22
CA ARG A 350 4.91 -9.47 -29.06
C ARG A 350 5.70 -8.60 -28.09
N CYS A 351 5.02 -7.68 -27.40
CA CYS A 351 5.63 -6.92 -26.32
C CYS A 351 5.48 -7.66 -25.00
N GLU A 352 6.54 -7.66 -24.19
CA GLU A 352 6.51 -8.11 -22.81
C GLU A 352 6.97 -7.00 -21.87
N TYR A 353 6.35 -6.91 -20.70
CA TYR A 353 6.82 -6.12 -19.58
C TYR A 353 7.61 -7.00 -18.61
N LEU A 354 8.71 -6.47 -18.08
CA LEU A 354 9.39 -7.07 -16.94
C LEU A 354 8.74 -6.53 -15.67
N ILE A 355 8.18 -7.43 -14.87
CA ILE A 355 7.53 -7.10 -13.62
C ILE A 355 8.31 -7.63 -12.43
N ARG A 356 8.38 -6.84 -11.36
CA ARG A 356 8.87 -7.26 -10.05
C ARG A 356 7.70 -7.40 -9.09
N ASN A 357 7.54 -8.59 -8.54
CA ASN A 357 6.55 -8.85 -7.51
C ASN A 357 7.16 -8.66 -6.11
N SER A 358 6.36 -8.89 -5.07
CA SER A 358 6.78 -8.80 -3.67
C SER A 358 6.85 -10.17 -2.98
N TYR A 359 6.96 -11.28 -3.71
CA TYR A 359 6.98 -12.64 -3.15
C TYR A 359 8.40 -13.24 -3.03
N GLY A 360 9.42 -12.39 -3.01
CA GLY A 360 10.82 -12.77 -2.90
C GLY A 360 11.41 -13.35 -4.19
N GLU A 361 12.61 -13.90 -4.08
CA GLU A 361 13.42 -14.27 -5.26
C GLU A 361 13.02 -15.58 -5.93
N LYS A 362 12.09 -16.33 -5.32
CA LYS A 362 11.74 -17.67 -5.79
C LYS A 362 10.75 -17.56 -6.95
N CYS A 363 11.18 -18.00 -8.12
CA CYS A 363 10.29 -18.30 -9.22
C CYS A 363 9.42 -19.52 -8.88
N SER A 364 8.09 -19.36 -8.87
CA SER A 364 7.14 -20.47 -8.88
C SER A 364 7.48 -21.41 -10.06
N ARG A 365 7.66 -22.71 -9.79
CA ARG A 365 8.03 -23.70 -10.83
C ARG A 365 6.89 -24.00 -11.81
N ASP A 366 5.69 -23.50 -11.54
CA ASP A 366 4.44 -23.99 -12.13
C ASP A 366 3.81 -23.06 -13.18
N GLU A 367 4.59 -22.14 -13.78
CA GLU A 367 4.07 -21.23 -14.82
C GLU A 367 4.71 -21.50 -16.20
N PRO A 368 4.23 -22.53 -16.94
CA PRO A 368 4.73 -22.84 -18.27
C PRO A 368 4.62 -21.61 -19.18
N GLY A 369 5.73 -21.18 -19.78
CA GLY A 369 5.75 -20.12 -20.80
C GLY A 369 6.13 -18.73 -20.29
N ARG A 370 6.38 -18.53 -18.98
CA ARG A 370 6.94 -17.28 -18.46
C ARG A 370 8.44 -17.41 -18.24
N THR A 371 9.18 -16.37 -18.62
CA THR A 371 10.58 -16.24 -18.23
C THR A 371 10.64 -15.60 -16.86
N CYS A 372 11.16 -16.31 -15.86
CA CYS A 372 11.38 -15.77 -14.52
C CYS A 372 12.88 -15.73 -14.20
N ASP A 373 13.32 -14.61 -13.64
CA ASP A 373 14.68 -14.36 -13.20
C ASP A 373 14.64 -13.77 -11.78
N ARG A 374 14.98 -14.59 -10.79
CA ARG A 374 14.98 -14.23 -9.36
C ARG A 374 13.68 -13.57 -8.89
N GLY A 375 12.51 -14.07 -9.29
CA GLY A 375 11.21 -13.53 -8.88
C GLY A 375 10.76 -12.29 -9.68
N ASP A 376 11.57 -11.82 -10.64
CA ASP A 376 11.12 -10.92 -11.69
C ASP A 376 10.59 -11.74 -12.87
N TYR A 377 9.44 -11.36 -13.44
CA TYR A 377 8.75 -12.11 -14.48
C TYR A 377 8.60 -11.26 -15.74
N TRP A 378 8.88 -11.85 -16.90
CA TRP A 378 8.42 -11.29 -18.16
C TRP A 378 6.98 -11.73 -18.42
N ILE A 379 6.09 -10.76 -18.62
CA ILE A 379 4.67 -10.97 -18.88
C ILE A 379 4.27 -10.28 -20.18
N ASP A 380 3.44 -10.95 -20.98
CA ASP A 380 2.83 -10.36 -22.17
C ASP A 380 2.10 -9.05 -21.83
N ALA A 381 2.39 -8.00 -22.59
CA ALA A 381 1.86 -6.67 -22.36
C ALA A 381 0.33 -6.66 -22.44
N GLU A 382 -0.26 -7.30 -23.45
CA GLU A 382 -1.71 -7.34 -23.62
C GLU A 382 -2.39 -8.08 -22.45
N VAL A 383 -1.77 -9.14 -21.94
CA VAL A 383 -2.24 -9.84 -20.74
C VAL A 383 -2.20 -8.91 -19.54
N LEU A 384 -1.07 -8.26 -19.26
CA LEU A 384 -0.96 -7.39 -18.10
C LEU A 384 -1.96 -6.23 -18.17
N GLU A 385 -2.02 -5.51 -19.30
CA GLU A 385 -2.86 -4.32 -19.49
C GLU A 385 -4.36 -4.60 -19.31
N LYS A 386 -4.84 -5.78 -19.70
CA LYS A 386 -6.23 -6.21 -19.49
C LYS A 386 -6.61 -6.47 -18.04
N ASN A 387 -5.64 -6.54 -17.13
CA ASN A 387 -5.83 -6.96 -15.74
C ASN A 387 -5.41 -5.87 -14.73
N ILE A 388 -5.12 -4.65 -15.19
CA ILE A 388 -4.75 -3.53 -14.33
C ILE A 388 -6.02 -2.82 -13.82
N TYR A 389 -6.00 -2.47 -12.53
CA TYR A 389 -7.01 -1.65 -11.87
C TYR A 389 -6.58 -0.19 -11.73
N GLN A 390 -5.28 0.04 -11.53
CA GLN A 390 -4.72 1.36 -11.25
C GLN A 390 -3.24 1.39 -11.60
N GLY A 391 -2.78 2.50 -12.19
CA GLY A 391 -1.37 2.84 -12.29
C GLY A 391 -0.98 3.87 -11.23
N ALA A 392 0.24 3.75 -10.71
CA ALA A 392 0.85 4.70 -9.78
C ALA A 392 2.28 4.99 -10.24
N ALA A 393 2.57 6.26 -10.52
CA ALA A 393 3.90 6.72 -10.91
C ALA A 393 4.25 8.03 -10.21
N LEU A 394 5.54 8.38 -10.28
CA LEU A 394 6.06 9.67 -9.86
C LEU A 394 6.03 10.63 -11.06
N ASP A 395 5.37 11.77 -10.89
CA ASP A 395 5.17 12.78 -11.94
C ASP A 395 6.34 13.78 -11.98
N TYR A 396 7.24 13.61 -12.94
CA TYR A 396 8.56 14.25 -12.97
C TYR A 396 8.74 15.23 -14.12
#